data_AF-A0A1R2CRE2-F1
#
_entry.id   AF-A0A1R2CRE2-F1
#
_cell.length_a   1.000
_cell.length_b   1.000
_cell.length_c   1.000
_cell.angle_alpha   90.00
_cell.angle_beta   90.00
_cell.angle_gamma   90.00
#
_symmetry.space_group_name_H-M   'P 1'
#
loop_
_entity.id
_entity.type
_entity.pdbx_description
1 polymer ?
#
loop_
_entity_poly.entity_id
_entity_poly.type
_entity_poly.pdbx_seq_one_letter_code
_entity_poly.pdbx_strand_id
1 'polypeptide(L)'
;MKVVAILLLSTLCLGSSLSDKKRLGITFNEVMEIIGGVLVGMGADINATDVAPCISDTAYMGLNLEIAAKDYLENTYISKVQAMAHLGLAYKELPDWILKCKPASVELGDAIARMVLAWEHPLSVIYHVGENLIVNGQDIFADVSYAMGAWEYGLYYEFGFYCGKAGFEIAYIPPPKPKISSSAVGNVLKGIAKSTSLPIFDCVEESGAAEIFDEAFNSEITFGEVSSSLLTLSNALDTLFGEFNRCSGFDLSSYFMPQLEALANPYSLYIHKRTIVLNGADLKDFNTARLNYRMMDWENAGVYIGKMLLALEA
;
A
#
# COMPACT_ATOMS: atom_id res chain seq x y z
N MET A 1 5.52 53.29 75.64
CA MET A 1 5.74 53.69 74.22
C MET A 1 7.04 53.07 73.77
N LYS A 2 6.97 51.98 73.00
CA LYS A 2 8.16 51.18 72.60
C LYS A 2 8.28 51.14 71.07
N VAL A 3 9.47 51.48 70.62
CA VAL A 3 10.05 51.30 69.29
C VAL A 3 10.13 49.80 68.95
N VAL A 4 9.76 49.36 67.74
CA VAL A 4 10.33 48.19 67.05
C VAL A 4 10.19 48.33 65.52
N ALA A 5 11.32 48.17 64.83
CA ALA A 5 11.44 47.85 63.40
C ALA A 5 11.72 46.33 63.25
N ILE A 6 11.30 45.69 62.14
CA ILE A 6 11.82 44.41 61.52
C ILE A 6 10.97 44.20 60.23
N LEU A 7 11.48 44.24 58.98
CA LEU A 7 12.36 43.33 58.19
C LEU A 7 11.63 42.20 57.40
N LEU A 8 11.82 42.28 56.07
CA LEU A 8 11.59 41.40 54.91
C LEU A 8 11.36 39.88 55.12
N LEU A 9 10.52 39.27 54.26
CA LEU A 9 10.88 38.06 53.49
C LEU A 9 9.91 37.78 52.33
N SER A 10 10.43 37.95 51.12
CA SER A 10 9.91 37.44 49.86
C SER A 10 9.87 35.90 49.87
N THR A 11 8.72 35.31 49.64
CA THR A 11 8.56 33.86 49.39
C THR A 11 9.25 33.48 48.09
N LEU A 12 10.32 32.68 48.21
CA LEU A 12 10.94 31.94 47.13
C LEU A 12 9.94 30.92 46.55
N CYS A 13 9.64 31.02 45.26
CA CYS A 13 9.28 29.85 44.46
C CYS A 13 10.57 29.18 43.98
N LEU A 14 11.06 28.22 44.76
CA LEU A 14 11.97 27.18 44.25
C LEU A 14 11.09 26.08 43.64
N GLY A 15 10.84 26.21 42.34
CA GLY A 15 10.32 25.16 41.47
C GLY A 15 11.22 25.09 40.25
N SER A 16 12.13 24.11 40.29
CA SER A 16 13.18 23.76 39.34
C SER A 16 12.89 24.06 37.86
N SER A 17 13.83 24.78 37.23
CA SER A 17 14.13 24.61 35.81
C SER A 17 14.66 23.18 35.59
N LEU A 18 13.85 22.33 34.98
CA LEU A 18 14.28 21.17 34.20
C LEU A 18 13.93 21.56 32.76
N SER A 19 14.87 22.06 31.97
CA SER A 19 15.73 21.22 31.12
C SER A 19 14.95 20.15 30.34
N ASP A 20 13.89 20.53 29.61
CA ASP A 20 13.45 19.76 28.44
C ASP A 20 14.37 20.05 27.26
N LYS A 21 15.58 19.50 27.37
CA LYS A 21 16.42 19.25 26.20
C LYS A 21 15.76 18.09 25.46
N LYS A 22 14.87 18.42 24.52
CA LYS A 22 14.20 17.49 23.60
C LYS A 22 15.22 16.44 23.13
N ARG A 23 15.06 15.17 23.57
CA ARG A 23 15.84 14.06 23.01
C ARG A 23 15.52 14.02 21.53
N LEU A 24 16.52 14.27 20.69
CA LEU A 24 16.48 14.01 19.26
C LEU A 24 17.33 12.75 19.06
N GLY A 25 16.70 11.68 18.56
CA GLY A 25 17.32 10.40 18.28
C GLY A 25 17.03 9.32 19.33
N ILE A 26 16.40 8.22 18.89
CA ILE A 26 16.51 6.92 19.56
C ILE A 26 17.97 6.41 19.50
N THR A 27 18.38 5.65 20.51
CA THR A 27 19.74 5.10 20.64
C THR A 27 19.92 3.85 19.78
N PHE A 28 21.17 3.47 19.53
CA PHE A 28 21.47 2.20 18.84
C PHE A 28 20.81 0.99 19.51
N ASN A 29 20.85 0.92 20.85
CA ASN A 29 20.22 -0.20 21.57
C ASN A 29 18.70 -0.23 21.37
N GLU A 30 18.05 0.93 21.37
CA GLU A 30 16.62 1.05 21.11
C GLU A 30 16.31 0.61 19.67
N VAL A 31 17.14 0.97 18.69
CA VAL A 31 17.03 0.45 17.31
C VAL A 31 17.18 -1.06 17.25
N MET A 32 18.13 -1.64 18.01
CA MET A 32 18.29 -3.10 18.08
C MET A 32 17.09 -3.79 18.72
N GLU A 33 16.45 -3.18 19.72
CA GLU A 33 15.20 -3.67 20.30
C GLU A 33 14.08 -3.67 19.25
N ILE A 34 13.94 -2.59 18.46
CA ILE A 34 12.97 -2.51 17.37
C ILE A 34 13.22 -3.59 16.31
N ILE A 35 14.46 -3.75 15.85
CA ILE A 35 14.82 -4.80 14.88
C ILE A 35 14.50 -6.19 15.44
N GLY A 36 14.85 -6.43 16.71
CA GLY A 36 14.53 -7.69 17.38
C GLY A 36 13.03 -7.95 17.45
N GLY A 37 12.25 -6.92 17.77
CA GLY A 37 10.79 -6.97 17.74
C GLY A 37 10.27 -7.32 16.35
N VAL A 38 10.70 -6.61 15.30
CA VAL A 38 10.25 -6.84 13.92
C VAL A 38 10.50 -8.28 13.48
N LEU A 39 11.72 -8.78 13.70
CA LEU A 39 12.09 -10.15 13.34
C LEU A 39 11.18 -11.17 14.06
N VAL A 40 10.92 -10.98 15.34
CA VAL A 40 10.04 -11.88 16.12
C VAL A 40 8.59 -11.76 15.70
N GLY A 41 8.09 -10.55 15.44
CA GLY A 41 6.74 -10.31 14.93
C GLY A 41 6.51 -10.94 13.56
N MET A 42 7.57 -11.03 12.74
CA MET A 42 7.55 -11.73 11.45
C MET A 42 7.76 -13.25 11.55
N GLY A 43 7.95 -13.79 12.76
CA GLY A 43 8.22 -15.21 12.96
C GLY A 43 9.57 -15.68 12.44
N ALA A 44 10.55 -14.78 12.33
CA ALA A 44 11.89 -15.11 11.85
C ALA A 44 12.65 -16.01 12.84
N ASP A 45 13.54 -16.85 12.30
CA ASP A 45 14.44 -17.73 13.05
C ASP A 45 15.81 -17.07 13.38
N ILE A 46 15.97 -15.80 13.01
CA ILE A 46 17.13 -14.96 13.33
C ILE A 46 16.74 -13.87 14.33
N ASN A 47 17.72 -13.36 15.08
CA ASN A 47 17.48 -12.30 16.06
C ASN A 47 18.29 -11.03 15.73
N ALA A 48 18.07 -9.97 16.53
CA ALA A 48 18.74 -8.69 16.31
C ALA A 48 20.29 -8.81 16.37
N THR A 49 20.84 -9.69 17.21
CA THR A 49 22.29 -9.87 17.34
C THR A 49 22.92 -10.55 16.13
N ASP A 50 22.14 -11.32 15.37
CA ASP A 50 22.57 -11.91 14.10
C ASP A 50 22.77 -10.85 13.01
N VAL A 51 22.03 -9.74 13.08
CA VAL A 51 22.04 -8.65 12.08
C VAL A 51 22.95 -7.50 12.50
N ALA A 52 23.14 -7.30 13.81
CA ALA A 52 23.92 -6.19 14.38
C ALA A 52 25.27 -5.92 13.71
N PRO A 53 26.10 -6.93 13.36
CA PRO A 53 27.40 -6.67 12.72
C PRO A 53 27.33 -6.03 11.33
N CYS A 54 26.17 -6.08 10.67
CA CYS A 54 26.00 -5.58 9.30
C CYS A 54 25.41 -4.18 9.21
N ILE A 55 24.88 -3.68 10.33
CA ILE A 55 24.28 -2.36 10.46
C ILE A 55 25.40 -1.31 10.45
N SER A 56 25.40 -0.45 9.44
CA SER A 56 26.41 0.60 9.26
C SER A 56 25.99 1.95 9.84
N ASP A 57 24.68 2.22 9.85
CA ASP A 57 24.10 3.46 10.36
C ASP A 57 22.65 3.16 10.79
N THR A 58 22.19 3.79 11.85
CA THR A 58 20.82 3.67 12.36
C THR A 58 20.09 5.01 12.39
N ALA A 59 20.78 6.12 12.06
CA ALA A 59 20.23 7.45 12.14
C ALA A 59 19.04 7.65 11.19
N TYR A 60 19.11 7.08 9.98
CA TYR A 60 18.01 7.17 9.01
C TYR A 60 16.77 6.40 9.48
N MET A 61 16.96 5.19 10.00
CA MET A 61 15.88 4.40 10.60
C MET A 61 15.26 5.15 11.77
N GLY A 62 16.06 5.58 12.75
CA GLY A 62 15.57 6.28 13.93
C GLY A 62 14.83 7.58 13.62
N LEU A 63 15.32 8.37 12.67
CA LEU A 63 14.65 9.59 12.21
C LEU A 63 13.26 9.30 11.64
N ASN A 64 13.14 8.30 10.76
CA ASN A 64 11.86 7.98 10.14
C ASN A 64 10.87 7.36 11.13
N LEU A 65 11.34 6.61 12.12
CA LEU A 65 10.49 6.11 13.20
C LEU A 65 9.92 7.24 14.06
N GLU A 66 10.74 8.24 14.40
CA GLU A 66 10.29 9.45 15.11
C GLU A 66 9.25 10.24 14.30
N ILE A 67 9.46 10.38 12.99
CA ILE A 67 8.50 11.06 12.11
C ILE A 67 7.22 10.24 12.01
N ALA A 68 7.30 8.93 11.82
CA ALA A 68 6.14 8.05 11.75
C ALA A 68 5.26 8.16 13.01
N ALA A 69 5.86 8.11 14.19
CA ALA A 69 5.14 8.28 15.45
C ALA A 69 4.48 9.66 15.57
N LYS A 70 5.19 10.72 15.15
CA LYS A 70 4.65 12.08 15.16
C LYS A 70 3.46 12.23 14.21
N ASP A 71 3.56 11.73 12.98
CA ASP A 71 2.49 11.80 12.00
C ASP A 71 1.27 10.99 12.47
N TYR A 72 1.49 9.84 13.09
CA TYR A 72 0.41 9.01 13.61
C TYR A 72 -0.41 9.74 14.70
N LEU A 73 0.26 10.50 15.58
CA LEU A 73 -0.36 11.28 16.67
C LEU A 73 -1.31 12.39 16.19
N GLU A 74 -1.17 12.87 14.95
CA GLU A 74 -2.07 13.87 14.39
C GLU A 74 -3.49 13.30 14.16
N ASN A 75 -3.63 11.97 14.18
CA ASN A 75 -4.89 11.23 14.14
C ASN A 75 -5.84 11.58 12.98
N THR A 76 -5.30 12.11 11.88
CA THR A 76 -6.04 12.25 10.63
C THR A 76 -5.77 11.03 9.73
N TYR A 77 -6.69 10.73 8.81
CA TYR A 77 -6.48 9.66 7.83
C TYR A 77 -5.19 9.87 7.02
N ILE A 78 -4.96 11.11 6.56
CA ILE A 78 -3.76 11.46 5.77
C ILE A 78 -2.50 11.30 6.60
N SER A 79 -2.50 11.75 7.86
CA SER A 79 -1.33 11.63 8.73
C SER A 79 -1.03 10.17 9.09
N LYS A 80 -2.05 9.31 9.25
CA LYS A 80 -1.85 7.85 9.43
C LYS A 80 -1.24 7.19 8.19
N VAL A 81 -1.67 7.61 7.00
CA VAL A 81 -1.07 7.19 5.72
C VAL A 81 0.39 7.64 5.62
N GLN A 82 0.71 8.86 6.03
CA GLN A 82 2.09 9.36 6.07
C GLN A 82 2.95 8.62 7.10
N ALA A 83 2.38 8.32 8.27
CA ALA A 83 3.06 7.53 9.30
C ALA A 83 3.51 6.17 8.75
N MET A 84 2.64 5.48 8.00
CA MET A 84 3.01 4.23 7.33
C MET A 84 4.10 4.41 6.29
N ALA A 85 4.02 5.46 5.46
CA ALA A 85 5.08 5.77 4.50
C ALA A 85 6.44 5.93 5.19
N HIS A 86 6.46 6.60 6.35
CA HIS A 86 7.66 6.73 7.17
C HIS A 86 8.10 5.43 7.84
N LEU A 87 7.19 4.54 8.24
CA LEU A 87 7.58 3.18 8.65
C LEU A 87 8.27 2.43 7.50
N GLY A 88 7.73 2.49 6.29
CA GLY A 88 8.36 1.90 5.10
C GLY A 88 9.80 2.40 4.90
N LEU A 89 9.99 3.72 4.95
CA LEU A 89 11.31 4.35 4.86
C LEU A 89 12.25 3.91 6.00
N ALA A 90 11.73 3.81 7.23
CA ALA A 90 12.55 3.41 8.38
C ALA A 90 13.17 2.02 8.21
N TYR A 91 12.42 1.07 7.64
CA TYR A 91 12.87 -0.32 7.47
C TYR A 91 13.55 -0.59 6.13
N LYS A 92 13.72 0.41 5.27
CA LYS A 92 14.21 0.26 3.90
C LYS A 92 15.56 -0.46 3.77
N GLU A 93 16.46 -0.25 4.73
CA GLU A 93 17.80 -0.84 4.73
C GLU A 93 17.86 -2.22 5.41
N LEU A 94 16.81 -2.61 6.15
CA LEU A 94 16.78 -3.85 6.92
C LEU A 94 16.93 -5.12 6.05
N PRO A 95 16.30 -5.24 4.85
CA PRO A 95 16.54 -6.37 3.95
C PRO A 95 18.02 -6.54 3.62
N ASP A 96 18.71 -5.46 3.26
CA ASP A 96 20.12 -5.49 2.88
C ASP A 96 21.01 -5.87 4.07
N TRP A 97 20.70 -5.38 5.28
CA TRP A 97 21.43 -5.76 6.48
C TRP A 97 21.29 -7.26 6.79
N ILE A 98 20.08 -7.81 6.65
CA ILE A 98 19.81 -9.23 6.83
C ILE A 98 20.58 -10.06 5.81
N LEU A 99 20.47 -9.72 4.52
CA LEU A 99 21.14 -10.47 3.44
C LEU A 99 22.67 -10.40 3.56
N LYS A 100 23.22 -9.27 4.04
CA LYS A 100 24.64 -9.12 4.29
C LYS A 100 25.14 -9.99 5.45
N CYS A 101 24.35 -10.15 6.52
CA CYS A 101 24.74 -10.91 7.72
C CYS A 101 24.37 -12.39 7.65
N LYS A 102 23.26 -12.70 7.01
CA LYS A 102 22.70 -14.04 6.83
C LYS A 102 22.29 -14.22 5.36
N PRO A 103 23.25 -14.43 4.45
CA PRO A 103 22.95 -14.60 3.01
C PRO A 103 21.99 -15.76 2.70
N ALA A 104 21.84 -16.73 3.61
CA ALA A 104 20.87 -17.82 3.48
C ALA A 104 19.42 -17.40 3.76
N SER A 105 19.19 -16.25 4.40
CA SER A 105 17.86 -15.75 4.80
C SER A 105 17.19 -14.93 3.67
N VAL A 106 17.32 -15.37 2.41
CA VAL A 106 16.78 -14.67 1.24
C VAL A 106 15.28 -14.45 1.34
N GLU A 107 14.55 -15.48 1.75
CA GLU A 107 13.09 -15.42 1.88
C GLU A 107 12.62 -14.37 2.90
N LEU A 108 13.33 -14.25 4.03
CA LEU A 108 13.06 -13.23 5.04
C LEU A 108 13.40 -11.82 4.53
N GLY A 109 14.54 -11.67 3.84
CA GLY A 109 14.90 -10.41 3.19
C GLY A 109 13.84 -9.95 2.20
N ASP A 110 13.35 -10.86 1.35
CA ASP A 110 12.28 -10.59 0.40
C ASP A 110 10.94 -10.27 1.09
N ALA A 111 10.64 -10.94 2.21
CA ALA A 111 9.43 -10.67 3.00
C ALA A 111 9.45 -9.26 3.59
N ILE A 112 10.57 -8.84 4.18
CA ILE A 112 10.75 -7.49 4.72
C ILE A 112 10.72 -6.46 3.58
N ALA A 113 11.31 -6.76 2.43
CA ALA A 113 11.23 -5.87 1.26
C ALA A 113 9.78 -5.69 0.77
N ARG A 114 8.95 -6.74 0.81
CA ARG A 114 7.50 -6.64 0.52
C ARG A 114 6.77 -5.77 1.53
N MET A 115 7.05 -5.95 2.83
CA MET A 115 6.52 -5.09 3.89
C MET A 115 6.89 -3.62 3.67
N VAL A 116 8.18 -3.34 3.44
CA VAL A 116 8.70 -1.99 3.17
C VAL A 116 7.96 -1.35 2.00
N LEU A 117 7.85 -2.05 0.87
CA LEU A 117 7.19 -1.53 -0.33
C LEU A 117 5.72 -1.21 -0.07
N ALA A 118 5.02 -2.08 0.67
CA ALA A 118 3.62 -1.87 1.02
C ALA A 118 3.43 -0.67 1.93
N TRP A 119 4.35 -0.46 2.89
CA TRP A 119 4.30 0.67 3.81
C TRP A 119 4.72 1.99 3.16
N GLU A 120 5.72 2.00 2.27
CA GLU A 120 6.11 3.19 1.49
C GLU A 120 4.98 3.67 0.57
N HIS A 121 4.11 2.75 0.14
CA HIS A 121 2.98 3.03 -0.74
C HIS A 121 1.68 2.50 -0.15
N PRO A 122 1.27 2.98 1.02
CA PRO A 122 0.17 2.38 1.77
C PRO A 122 -1.13 2.49 0.95
N LEU A 123 -1.38 3.61 0.27
CA LEU A 123 -2.55 3.77 -0.62
C LEU A 123 -2.60 2.77 -1.79
N SER A 124 -1.48 2.12 -2.13
CA SER A 124 -1.46 1.07 -3.16
C SER A 124 -1.87 -0.31 -2.64
N VAL A 125 -1.94 -0.48 -1.32
CA VAL A 125 -2.23 -1.78 -0.68
C VAL A 125 -3.47 -1.70 0.23
N ILE A 126 -4.00 -0.48 0.46
CA ILE A 126 -5.18 -0.22 1.27
C ILE A 126 -6.45 -0.45 0.45
N TYR A 127 -7.29 -1.36 0.96
CA TYR A 127 -8.71 -1.43 0.61
C TYR A 127 -9.45 -0.45 1.52
N HIS A 128 -10.10 0.56 0.92
CA HIS A 128 -10.93 1.49 1.67
C HIS A 128 -12.23 0.82 2.11
N VAL A 129 -12.32 0.41 3.39
CA VAL A 129 -13.59 0.10 4.07
C VAL A 129 -13.65 0.89 5.38
N GLY A 130 -13.98 2.19 5.30
CA GLY A 130 -14.19 3.04 6.49
C GLY A 130 -12.92 3.47 7.24
N GLU A 131 -12.97 3.53 8.58
CA GLU A 131 -11.83 3.89 9.47
C GLU A 131 -10.79 2.75 9.64
N ASN A 132 -10.98 1.60 8.99
CA ASN A 132 -10.14 0.42 9.12
C ASN A 132 -9.15 0.31 7.95
N LEU A 133 -7.89 -0.07 8.23
CA LEU A 133 -6.87 -0.26 7.20
C LEU A 133 -6.82 -1.70 6.83
N ILE A 134 -7.48 -2.02 5.73
CA ILE A 134 -7.44 -3.37 5.23
C ILE A 134 -6.28 -3.46 4.24
N VAL A 135 -5.19 -4.09 4.64
CA VAL A 135 -4.06 -4.41 3.76
C VAL A 135 -4.11 -5.91 3.50
N ASN A 136 -4.19 -6.31 2.24
CA ASN A 136 -4.37 -7.72 1.85
C ASN A 136 -5.59 -8.41 2.53
N GLY A 137 -6.69 -7.68 2.77
CA GLY A 137 -7.87 -8.27 3.42
C GLY A 137 -7.77 -8.41 4.95
N GLN A 138 -6.68 -7.94 5.57
CA GLN A 138 -6.46 -7.94 7.02
C GLN A 138 -6.44 -6.52 7.59
N ASP A 139 -7.05 -6.34 8.76
CA ASP A 139 -6.99 -5.08 9.49
C ASP A 139 -5.65 -4.92 10.20
N ILE A 140 -4.68 -4.31 9.52
CA ILE A 140 -3.35 -4.04 10.10
C ILE A 140 -3.34 -2.77 10.96
N PHE A 141 -4.43 -1.97 10.98
CA PHE A 141 -4.45 -0.75 11.78
C PHE A 141 -4.37 -1.06 13.26
N ALA A 142 -4.98 -2.15 13.74
CA ALA A 142 -4.89 -2.52 15.14
C ALA A 142 -3.43 -2.71 15.57
N ASP A 143 -2.63 -3.43 14.78
CA ASP A 143 -1.22 -3.67 15.07
C ASP A 143 -0.38 -2.40 14.95
N VAL A 144 -0.57 -1.60 13.91
CA VAL A 144 0.12 -0.30 13.82
C VAL A 144 -0.27 0.60 15.00
N SER A 145 -1.54 0.59 15.44
CA SER A 145 -1.99 1.35 16.61
C SER A 145 -1.31 0.86 17.89
N TYR A 146 -1.19 -0.45 18.08
CA TYR A 146 -0.47 -1.02 19.22
C TYR A 146 1.03 -0.69 19.18
N ALA A 147 1.65 -0.72 17.99
CA ALA A 147 3.02 -0.29 17.81
C ALA A 147 3.16 1.17 18.27
N MET A 148 2.34 2.08 17.75
CA MET A 148 2.41 3.50 18.09
C MET A 148 2.17 3.78 19.57
N GLY A 149 1.26 3.03 20.20
CA GLY A 149 1.11 3.05 21.66
C GLY A 149 2.39 2.62 22.37
N ALA A 150 3.03 1.52 21.96
CA ALA A 150 4.29 1.05 22.52
C ALA A 150 5.42 2.09 22.37
N TRP A 151 5.48 2.79 21.23
CA TRP A 151 6.42 3.90 21.00
C TRP A 151 6.27 5.01 22.05
N GLU A 152 5.03 5.45 22.33
CA GLU A 152 4.76 6.49 23.34
C GLU A 152 5.24 6.12 24.75
N TYR A 153 5.22 4.83 25.08
CA TYR A 153 5.70 4.32 26.37
C TYR A 153 7.19 3.94 26.37
N GLY A 154 7.92 4.14 25.25
CA GLY A 154 9.32 3.75 25.13
C GLY A 154 9.54 2.23 25.13
N LEU A 155 8.52 1.46 24.75
CA LEU A 155 8.55 0.00 24.64
C LEU A 155 8.99 -0.39 23.22
N TYR A 156 10.28 -0.21 22.94
CA TYR A 156 10.83 -0.30 21.58
C TYR A 156 10.80 -1.71 21.00
N TYR A 157 10.98 -2.74 21.83
CA TYR A 157 10.85 -4.12 21.38
C TYR A 157 9.39 -4.44 20.98
N GLU A 158 8.42 -4.03 21.80
CA GLU A 158 6.99 -4.20 21.54
C GLU A 158 6.55 -3.39 20.31
N PHE A 159 7.07 -2.16 20.15
CA PHE A 159 6.88 -1.38 18.94
C PHE A 159 7.33 -2.18 17.71
N GLY A 160 8.56 -2.70 17.73
CA GLY A 160 9.08 -3.54 16.67
C GLY A 160 8.23 -4.79 16.44
N PHE A 161 7.79 -5.45 17.51
CA PHE A 161 6.98 -6.66 17.44
C PHE A 161 5.67 -6.45 16.70
N TYR A 162 4.92 -5.40 17.03
CA TYR A 162 3.66 -5.12 16.34
C TYR A 162 3.86 -4.63 14.90
N CYS A 163 4.94 -3.89 14.62
CA CYS A 163 5.36 -3.62 13.24
C CYS A 163 5.64 -4.93 12.47
N GLY A 164 6.41 -5.85 13.06
CA GLY A 164 6.71 -7.14 12.46
C GLY A 164 5.45 -7.99 12.20
N LYS A 165 4.49 -7.98 13.13
CA LYS A 165 3.21 -8.69 12.99
C LYS A 165 2.38 -8.12 11.82
N ALA A 166 2.23 -6.79 11.74
CA ALA A 166 1.61 -6.14 10.60
C ALA A 166 2.35 -6.45 9.28
N GLY A 167 3.68 -6.49 9.33
CA GLY A 167 4.53 -6.87 8.20
C GLY A 167 4.35 -8.31 7.76
N PHE A 168 4.14 -9.24 8.70
CA PHE A 168 3.85 -10.65 8.40
C PHE A 168 2.53 -10.79 7.63
N GLU A 169 1.49 -10.09 8.08
CA GLU A 169 0.19 -10.07 7.41
C GLU A 169 0.30 -9.54 5.98
N ILE A 170 1.24 -8.63 5.72
CA ILE A 170 1.52 -8.13 4.37
C ILE A 170 2.34 -9.12 3.54
N ALA A 171 3.40 -9.68 4.13
CA ALA A 171 4.46 -10.37 3.39
C ALA A 171 4.15 -11.84 3.10
N TYR A 172 3.32 -12.49 3.93
CA TYR A 172 3.05 -13.92 3.88
C TYR A 172 1.58 -14.27 3.62
N ILE A 173 0.65 -13.34 3.83
CA ILE A 173 -0.75 -13.51 3.42
C ILE A 173 -0.88 -12.86 2.04
N PRO A 174 -0.91 -13.63 0.94
CA PRO A 174 -1.17 -13.06 -0.38
C PRO A 174 -2.53 -12.33 -0.31
N PRO A 175 -2.67 -11.14 -0.92
CA PRO A 175 -3.97 -10.48 -0.98
C PRO A 175 -5.00 -11.51 -1.48
N PRO A 176 -6.12 -11.74 -0.76
CA PRO A 176 -7.16 -12.58 -1.29
C PRO A 176 -7.50 -12.01 -2.67
N LYS A 177 -7.39 -12.84 -3.71
CA LYS A 177 -7.73 -12.43 -5.07
C LYS A 177 -9.15 -11.85 -5.00
N PRO A 178 -9.34 -10.54 -5.25
CA PRO A 178 -10.66 -9.95 -5.19
C PRO A 178 -11.59 -10.73 -6.09
N LYS A 179 -12.82 -10.93 -5.62
CA LYS A 179 -13.90 -11.46 -6.42
C LYS A 179 -14.91 -10.35 -6.65
N ILE A 180 -15.01 -9.88 -7.88
CA ILE A 180 -16.06 -8.94 -8.24
C ILE A 180 -17.39 -9.68 -8.29
N SER A 181 -18.45 -9.12 -7.70
CA SER A 181 -19.79 -9.68 -7.87
C SER A 181 -20.35 -9.32 -9.25
N SER A 182 -21.25 -10.14 -9.78
CA SER A 182 -21.98 -9.84 -11.02
C SER A 182 -22.63 -8.44 -11.00
N SER A 183 -23.16 -8.02 -9.85
CA SER A 183 -23.75 -6.69 -9.64
C SER A 183 -22.74 -5.54 -9.55
N ALA A 184 -21.48 -5.82 -9.22
CA ALA A 184 -20.45 -4.79 -9.09
C ALA A 184 -19.78 -4.45 -10.42
N VAL A 185 -19.90 -5.30 -11.45
CA VAL A 185 -19.32 -5.06 -12.79
C VAL A 185 -19.88 -3.77 -13.41
N GLY A 186 -21.14 -3.41 -13.14
CA GLY A 186 -21.72 -2.15 -13.59
C GLY A 186 -20.89 -0.93 -13.17
N ASN A 187 -20.21 -0.96 -12.02
CA ASN A 187 -19.33 0.13 -11.59
C ASN A 187 -18.07 0.26 -12.45
N VAL A 188 -17.53 -0.86 -12.95
CA VAL A 188 -16.42 -0.83 -13.93
C VAL A 188 -16.86 -0.10 -15.19
N LEU A 189 -18.07 -0.39 -15.69
CA LEU A 189 -18.63 0.30 -16.85
C LEU A 189 -18.83 1.81 -16.59
N LYS A 190 -19.34 2.20 -15.43
CA LYS A 190 -19.47 3.62 -15.03
C LYS A 190 -18.12 4.34 -15.08
N GLY A 191 -17.07 3.68 -14.56
CA GLY A 191 -15.71 4.20 -14.62
C GLY A 191 -15.20 4.40 -16.05
N ILE A 192 -15.39 3.39 -16.92
CA ILE A 192 -15.01 3.47 -18.33
C ILE A 192 -15.71 4.66 -18.99
N ALA A 193 -17.02 4.78 -18.83
CA ALA A 193 -17.81 5.88 -19.40
C ALA A 193 -17.30 7.26 -18.94
N LYS A 194 -17.00 7.41 -17.64
CA LYS A 194 -16.48 8.65 -17.04
C LYS A 194 -15.15 9.10 -17.67
N SER A 195 -14.26 8.15 -17.98
CA SER A 195 -12.96 8.47 -18.59
C SER A 195 -13.01 8.75 -20.09
N THR A 196 -14.04 8.26 -20.77
CA THR A 196 -14.19 8.31 -22.25
C THR A 196 -15.18 9.38 -22.70
N SER A 197 -15.73 10.16 -21.76
CA SER A 197 -16.79 11.15 -22.00
C SER A 197 -18.05 10.55 -22.64
N LEU A 198 -18.24 9.24 -22.51
CA LEU A 198 -19.47 8.56 -22.90
C LEU A 198 -20.55 8.85 -21.85
N PRO A 199 -21.84 8.78 -22.22
CA PRO A 199 -22.90 8.93 -21.24
C PRO A 199 -22.76 7.86 -20.17
N ILE A 200 -23.03 8.21 -18.91
CA ILE A 200 -23.08 7.25 -17.81
C ILE A 200 -24.42 6.53 -17.89
N PHE A 201 -24.39 5.21 -17.91
CA PHE A 201 -25.58 4.38 -18.01
C PHE A 201 -25.62 3.37 -16.88
N ASP A 202 -26.74 3.34 -16.16
CA ASP A 202 -27.01 2.41 -15.08
C ASP A 202 -28.03 1.36 -15.55
N CYS A 203 -27.60 0.44 -16.42
CA CYS A 203 -28.49 -0.61 -16.93
C CYS A 203 -27.93 -2.05 -16.85
N VAL A 204 -26.69 -2.23 -16.39
CA VAL A 204 -26.11 -3.54 -16.12
C VAL A 204 -26.25 -3.84 -14.62
N GLU A 205 -27.27 -4.63 -14.27
CA GLU A 205 -27.55 -5.04 -12.89
C GLU A 205 -26.88 -6.36 -12.51
N GLU A 206 -26.66 -7.25 -13.48
CA GLU A 206 -25.87 -8.48 -13.35
C GLU A 206 -25.08 -8.70 -14.64
N SER A 207 -23.83 -9.14 -14.49
CA SER A 207 -22.93 -9.38 -15.61
C SER A 207 -22.24 -10.73 -15.51
N GLY A 208 -22.20 -11.45 -16.63
CA GLY A 208 -21.39 -12.66 -16.81
C GLY A 208 -19.89 -12.37 -16.96
N ALA A 209 -19.49 -11.10 -17.09
CA ALA A 209 -18.10 -10.71 -17.20
C ALA A 209 -17.33 -10.81 -15.86
N ALA A 210 -18.02 -10.96 -14.72
CA ALA A 210 -17.40 -10.95 -13.40
C ALA A 210 -16.24 -11.96 -13.25
N GLU A 211 -16.48 -13.22 -13.61
CA GLU A 211 -15.45 -14.27 -13.51
C GLU A 211 -14.27 -14.01 -14.46
N ILE A 212 -14.55 -13.45 -15.64
CA ILE A 212 -13.54 -13.13 -16.66
C ILE A 212 -12.68 -11.94 -16.19
N PHE A 213 -13.28 -10.94 -15.55
CA PHE A 213 -12.57 -9.85 -14.91
C PHE A 213 -11.66 -10.35 -13.78
N ASP A 214 -12.14 -11.26 -12.93
CA ASP A 214 -11.32 -11.86 -11.88
C ASP A 214 -10.10 -12.57 -12.48
N GLU A 215 -10.28 -13.32 -13.57
CA GLU A 215 -9.17 -13.98 -14.28
C GLU A 215 -8.17 -12.97 -14.87
N ALA A 216 -8.67 -11.93 -15.54
CA ALA A 216 -7.84 -10.91 -16.19
C ALA A 216 -6.99 -10.10 -15.20
N PHE A 217 -7.55 -9.77 -14.03
CA PHE A 217 -6.93 -8.84 -13.07
C PHE A 217 -6.11 -9.54 -11.98
N ASN A 218 -6.38 -10.82 -11.71
CA ASN A 218 -5.73 -11.59 -10.64
C ASN A 218 -4.59 -12.51 -11.13
N SER A 219 -4.27 -12.52 -12.42
CA SER A 219 -3.09 -13.18 -12.99
C SER A 219 -1.77 -12.51 -12.54
N GLU A 220 -0.63 -13.16 -12.66
CA GLU A 220 0.67 -12.51 -12.39
C GLU A 220 1.15 -11.69 -13.61
N ILE A 221 2.05 -10.71 -13.38
CA ILE A 221 2.66 -9.90 -14.46
C ILE A 221 4.00 -10.53 -14.83
N THR A 222 3.96 -11.71 -15.44
CA THR A 222 5.11 -12.27 -16.15
C THR A 222 4.96 -12.05 -17.65
N PHE A 223 6.06 -12.02 -18.41
CA PHE A 223 5.97 -11.77 -19.87
C PHE A 223 5.06 -12.77 -20.59
N GLY A 224 5.06 -14.04 -20.17
CA GLY A 224 4.18 -15.07 -20.73
C GLY A 224 2.70 -14.87 -20.38
N GLU A 225 2.42 -14.44 -19.15
CA GLU A 225 1.06 -14.26 -18.64
C GLU A 225 0.44 -12.91 -19.00
N VAL A 226 1.25 -11.89 -19.31
CA VAL A 226 0.74 -10.57 -19.73
C VAL A 226 -0.09 -10.71 -21.01
N SER A 227 0.38 -11.47 -22.00
CA SER A 227 -0.37 -11.67 -23.26
C SER A 227 -1.72 -12.33 -23.01
N SER A 228 -1.75 -13.42 -22.23
CA SER A 228 -3.01 -14.09 -21.89
C SER A 228 -3.93 -13.20 -21.06
N SER A 229 -3.39 -12.40 -20.15
CA SER A 229 -4.17 -11.46 -19.32
C SER A 229 -4.83 -10.36 -20.14
N LEU A 230 -4.14 -9.84 -21.16
CA LEU A 230 -4.70 -8.83 -22.07
C LEU A 230 -5.79 -9.41 -22.97
N LEU A 231 -5.63 -10.65 -23.44
CA LEU A 231 -6.69 -11.38 -24.15
C LEU A 231 -7.90 -11.61 -23.25
N THR A 232 -7.70 -12.11 -22.03
CA THR A 232 -8.79 -12.31 -21.06
C THR A 232 -9.49 -11.00 -20.72
N LEU A 233 -8.74 -9.91 -20.57
CA LEU A 233 -9.30 -8.57 -20.38
C LEU A 233 -10.15 -8.14 -21.58
N SER A 234 -9.67 -8.36 -22.81
CA SER A 234 -10.44 -8.06 -24.03
C SER A 234 -11.77 -8.81 -24.05
N ASN A 235 -11.76 -10.11 -23.72
CA ASN A 235 -12.97 -10.93 -23.63
C ASN A 235 -13.93 -10.46 -22.52
N ALA A 236 -13.40 -10.04 -21.36
CA ALA A 236 -14.20 -9.48 -20.27
C ALA A 236 -14.91 -8.19 -20.71
N LEU A 237 -14.19 -7.31 -21.39
CA LEU A 237 -14.72 -6.05 -21.91
C LEU A 237 -15.74 -6.27 -23.03
N ASP A 238 -15.48 -7.18 -23.97
CA ASP A 238 -16.44 -7.51 -25.03
C ASP A 238 -17.75 -8.07 -24.45
N THR A 239 -17.64 -8.94 -23.44
CA THR A 239 -18.82 -9.47 -22.72
C THR A 239 -19.61 -8.34 -22.05
N LEU A 240 -18.93 -7.47 -21.30
CA LEU A 240 -19.55 -6.33 -20.62
C LEU A 240 -20.19 -5.34 -21.61
N PHE A 241 -19.52 -5.04 -22.72
CA PHE A 241 -20.03 -4.14 -23.74
C PHE A 241 -21.22 -4.75 -24.48
N GLY A 242 -21.21 -6.05 -24.77
CA GLY A 242 -22.35 -6.76 -25.34
C GLY A 242 -23.58 -6.75 -24.44
N GLU A 243 -23.41 -6.90 -23.12
CA GLU A 243 -24.50 -6.75 -22.13
C GLU A 243 -25.02 -5.32 -22.08
N PHE A 244 -24.12 -4.35 -22.09
CA PHE A 244 -24.46 -2.94 -22.12
C PHE A 244 -25.22 -2.54 -23.40
N ASN A 245 -24.80 -3.02 -24.57
CA ASN A 245 -25.45 -2.78 -25.86
C ASN A 245 -26.92 -3.22 -25.83
N ARG A 246 -27.21 -4.38 -25.19
CA ARG A 246 -28.57 -4.91 -25.06
C ARG A 246 -29.47 -4.04 -24.20
N CYS A 247 -28.93 -3.38 -23.17
CA CYS A 247 -29.75 -2.60 -22.23
C CYS A 247 -29.86 -1.12 -22.59
N SER A 248 -28.87 -0.52 -23.25
CA SER A 248 -28.86 0.91 -23.58
C SER A 248 -29.26 1.24 -25.02
N GLY A 249 -29.11 0.28 -25.94
CA GLY A 249 -29.19 0.52 -27.38
C GLY A 249 -28.02 1.33 -27.96
N PHE A 250 -27.00 1.66 -27.16
CA PHE A 250 -25.75 2.25 -27.62
C PHE A 250 -24.73 1.14 -27.91
N ASP A 251 -24.12 1.15 -29.10
CA ASP A 251 -23.18 0.11 -29.50
C ASP A 251 -21.73 0.43 -29.08
N LEU A 252 -21.45 0.11 -27.81
CA LEU A 252 -20.14 0.28 -27.18
C LEU A 252 -19.10 -0.71 -27.72
N SER A 253 -19.53 -1.90 -28.12
CA SER A 253 -18.65 -2.91 -28.75
C SER A 253 -18.04 -2.36 -30.03
N SER A 254 -18.85 -1.76 -30.91
CA SER A 254 -18.33 -1.11 -32.13
C SER A 254 -17.44 0.10 -31.83
N TYR A 255 -17.76 0.87 -30.78
CA TYR A 255 -16.97 2.03 -30.38
C TYR A 255 -15.54 1.66 -29.95
N PHE A 256 -15.36 0.55 -29.21
CA PHE A 256 -14.05 0.10 -28.72
C PHE A 256 -13.42 -1.06 -29.52
N MET A 257 -14.01 -1.45 -30.66
CA MET A 257 -13.55 -2.62 -31.42
C MET A 257 -12.04 -2.59 -31.77
N PRO A 258 -11.46 -1.47 -32.24
CA PRO A 258 -10.02 -1.42 -32.50
C PRO A 258 -9.15 -1.67 -31.26
N GLN A 259 -9.57 -1.16 -30.11
CA GLN A 259 -8.85 -1.30 -28.83
C GLN A 259 -8.95 -2.74 -28.30
N LEU A 260 -10.14 -3.36 -28.40
CA LEU A 260 -10.33 -4.75 -28.03
C LEU A 260 -9.49 -5.69 -28.90
N GLU A 261 -9.41 -5.42 -30.21
CA GLU A 261 -8.56 -6.17 -31.12
C GLU A 261 -7.08 -5.97 -30.80
N ALA A 262 -6.66 -4.75 -30.46
CA ALA A 262 -5.29 -4.47 -30.03
C ALA A 262 -4.89 -5.26 -28.77
N LEU A 263 -5.79 -5.38 -27.79
CA LEU A 263 -5.59 -6.17 -26.58
C LEU A 263 -5.55 -7.67 -26.86
N ALA A 264 -6.43 -8.18 -27.73
CA ALA A 264 -6.54 -9.60 -28.05
C ALA A 264 -5.39 -10.09 -28.95
N ASN A 265 -5.00 -9.28 -29.95
CA ASN A 265 -4.06 -9.64 -31.00
C ASN A 265 -3.02 -8.53 -31.23
N PRO A 266 -2.13 -8.24 -30.25
CA PRO A 266 -1.12 -7.21 -30.42
C PRO A 266 -0.08 -7.61 -31.48
N TYR A 267 0.25 -6.69 -32.39
CA TYR A 267 1.35 -6.87 -33.34
C TYR A 267 2.72 -6.59 -32.70
N SER A 268 2.75 -5.92 -31.55
CA SER A 268 3.96 -5.70 -30.75
C SER A 268 3.63 -5.65 -29.26
N LEU A 269 4.39 -6.40 -28.46
CA LEU A 269 4.27 -6.44 -27.00
C LEU A 269 5.65 -6.58 -26.37
N TYR A 270 6.03 -5.63 -25.52
CA TYR A 270 7.27 -5.72 -24.74
C TYR A 270 7.14 -4.97 -23.40
N ILE A 271 8.02 -5.28 -22.45
CA ILE A 271 8.07 -4.63 -21.14
C ILE A 271 9.26 -3.67 -21.12
N HIS A 272 9.01 -2.38 -20.88
CA HIS A 272 10.05 -1.35 -20.73
C HIS A 272 9.95 -0.71 -19.35
N LYS A 273 11.00 -0.79 -18.53
CA LYS A 273 11.04 -0.15 -17.19
C LYS A 273 9.79 -0.44 -16.34
N ARG A 274 9.28 -1.69 -16.38
CA ARG A 274 8.07 -2.17 -15.69
C ARG A 274 6.73 -1.69 -16.24
N THR A 275 6.70 -0.99 -17.38
CA THR A 275 5.46 -0.73 -18.11
C THR A 275 5.32 -1.67 -19.29
N ILE A 276 4.07 -2.03 -19.59
CA ILE A 276 3.72 -2.82 -20.77
C ILE A 276 3.57 -1.84 -21.92
N VAL A 277 4.30 -2.08 -23.01
CA VAL A 277 4.11 -1.34 -24.25
C VAL A 277 3.42 -2.26 -25.25
N LEU A 278 2.21 -1.88 -25.66
CA LEU A 278 1.35 -2.61 -26.58
C LEU A 278 1.20 -1.79 -27.85
N ASN A 279 1.58 -2.34 -29.00
CA ASN A 279 1.44 -1.68 -30.30
C ASN A 279 2.11 -0.29 -30.40
N GLY A 280 3.02 0.03 -29.47
CA GLY A 280 3.67 1.35 -29.35
C GLY A 280 3.07 2.27 -28.27
N ALA A 281 1.93 1.92 -27.70
CA ALA A 281 1.29 2.63 -26.60
C ALA A 281 1.76 2.12 -25.23
N ASP A 282 2.04 3.04 -24.31
CA ASP A 282 2.40 2.73 -22.92
C ASP A 282 1.14 2.48 -22.07
N LEU A 283 0.98 1.23 -21.61
CA LEU A 283 -0.14 0.79 -20.78
C LEU A 283 0.09 0.99 -19.27
N LYS A 284 0.74 2.07 -18.87
CA LYS A 284 0.88 2.45 -17.44
C LYS A 284 -0.46 2.47 -16.67
N ASP A 285 -1.56 2.81 -17.35
CA ASP A 285 -2.89 2.85 -16.75
C ASP A 285 -3.45 1.45 -16.49
N PHE A 286 -2.98 0.40 -17.17
CA PHE A 286 -3.36 -0.98 -16.86
C PHE A 286 -2.90 -1.39 -15.46
N ASN A 287 -1.66 -1.08 -15.09
CA ASN A 287 -1.16 -1.35 -13.74
C ASN A 287 -1.99 -0.62 -12.68
N THR A 288 -2.41 0.62 -12.97
CA THR A 288 -3.25 1.41 -12.06
C THR A 288 -4.68 0.86 -12.00
N ALA A 289 -5.25 0.41 -13.11
CA ALA A 289 -6.53 -0.28 -13.14
C ALA A 289 -6.49 -1.55 -12.30
N ARG A 290 -5.41 -2.34 -12.44
CA ARG A 290 -5.20 -3.55 -11.64
C ARG A 290 -5.06 -3.27 -10.16
N LEU A 291 -4.42 -2.16 -9.81
CA LEU A 291 -4.35 -1.72 -8.43
C LEU A 291 -5.75 -1.44 -7.88
N ASN A 292 -6.56 -0.65 -8.60
CA ASN A 292 -7.93 -0.33 -8.18
C ASN A 292 -8.85 -1.55 -8.14
N TYR A 293 -8.71 -2.46 -9.10
CA TYR A 293 -9.42 -3.75 -9.10
C TYR A 293 -9.05 -4.56 -7.86
N ARG A 294 -7.74 -4.62 -7.57
CA ARG A 294 -7.26 -5.24 -6.35
C ARG A 294 -7.85 -4.55 -5.14
N MET A 295 -7.95 -3.23 -5.08
CA MET A 295 -8.57 -2.49 -3.97
C MET A 295 -10.10 -2.61 -3.88
N MET A 296 -10.76 -3.40 -4.73
CA MET A 296 -12.23 -3.46 -4.88
C MET A 296 -12.87 -2.10 -5.23
N ASP A 297 -12.07 -1.15 -5.73
CA ASP A 297 -12.54 0.12 -6.26
C ASP A 297 -12.89 -0.07 -7.74
N TRP A 298 -14.03 -0.71 -7.96
CA TRP A 298 -14.49 -1.12 -9.29
C TRP A 298 -14.69 0.06 -10.23
N GLU A 299 -15.18 1.21 -9.72
CA GLU A 299 -15.36 2.41 -10.54
C GLU A 299 -14.02 2.99 -10.96
N ASN A 300 -13.06 3.19 -10.05
CA ASN A 300 -11.76 3.71 -10.47
C ASN A 300 -10.98 2.69 -11.30
N ALA A 301 -11.14 1.38 -11.06
CA ALA A 301 -10.63 0.35 -11.97
C ALA A 301 -11.16 0.60 -13.40
N GLY A 302 -12.46 0.84 -13.54
CA GLY A 302 -13.09 1.25 -14.78
C GLY A 302 -12.52 2.52 -15.40
N VAL A 303 -12.28 3.57 -14.61
CA VAL A 303 -11.69 4.84 -15.08
C VAL A 303 -10.32 4.61 -15.72
N TYR A 304 -9.47 3.79 -15.10
CA TYR A 304 -8.14 3.50 -15.62
C TYR A 304 -8.17 2.52 -16.80
N ILE A 305 -9.14 1.60 -16.85
CA ILE A 305 -9.40 0.80 -18.06
C ILE A 305 -9.77 1.72 -19.22
N GLY A 306 -10.69 2.66 -19.05
CA GLY A 306 -11.08 3.54 -20.16
C GLY A 306 -9.95 4.47 -20.62
N LYS A 307 -9.10 4.98 -19.71
CA LYS A 307 -7.85 5.68 -20.08
C LYS A 307 -6.90 4.80 -20.89
N MET A 308 -6.73 3.55 -20.48
CA MET A 308 -5.92 2.55 -21.19
C MET A 308 -6.47 2.32 -22.60
N LEU A 309 -7.80 2.18 -22.76
CA LEU A 309 -8.43 2.01 -24.08
C LEU A 309 -8.19 3.25 -24.96
N LEU A 310 -8.32 4.47 -24.45
CA LEU A 310 -8.03 5.70 -25.20
C LEU A 310 -6.56 5.76 -25.65
N ALA A 311 -5.62 5.25 -24.85
CA ALA A 311 -4.20 5.20 -25.22
C ALA A 311 -3.92 4.24 -26.38
N LEU A 312 -4.81 3.26 -26.61
CA LEU A 312 -4.72 2.28 -27.70
C LEU A 312 -5.37 2.75 -29.02
N GLU A 313 -5.97 3.94 -29.03
CA GLU A 313 -6.52 4.55 -30.24
C GLU A 313 -5.44 5.11 -31.19
N ALA A 314 -4.19 5.18 -30.73
CA ALA A 314 -3.05 5.85 -31.38
C ALA A 314 -2.26 4.98 -32.37
#